data_AF-A0A7Z7YHV4-F1
#
_entry.id   AF-A0A7Z7YHV4-F1
#
_cell.length_a   1.000
_cell.length_b   1.000
_cell.length_c   1.000
_cell.angle_alpha   90.00
_cell.angle_beta   90.00
_cell.angle_gamma   90.00
#
_symmetry.space_group_name_H-M   'P 1'
#
loop_
_entity.id
_entity.type
_entity.pdbx_description
1 polymer ?
#
loop_
_entity_poly.entity_id
_entity_poly.type
_entity_poly.pdbx_seq_one_letter_code
_entity_poly.pdbx_strand_id
1 'polypeptide(L)'
;KASVEEISLPLLTKMSSERTLAVQAALMQQPDKSLALLAWTLCLNVFGSGAYSKPAQISLECKHYSLTSDAPSGKEGAAFMAMMAEKSRLAALLPEGWSRDMTTFLSLSQEVLLSLLSFCTACSLNGVQTRECGHTSRSPLDTLETAIGFHMRDWWQPTKANFFGHLKKPQIIAALNGAGLSGAARDAEKMKKGDAAEHAE
;
A
#
# COMPACT_ATOMS: atom_id res chain seq x y z
N LYS A 1 -20.35 14.23 -0.63
CA LYS A 1 -19.08 13.48 -0.84
C LYS A 1 -18.72 13.69 -2.31
N ALA A 2 -17.57 14.29 -2.63
CA ALA A 2 -17.12 14.36 -4.02
C ALA A 2 -17.03 12.92 -4.55
N SER A 3 -17.55 12.64 -5.74
CA SER A 3 -17.46 11.29 -6.31
C SER A 3 -15.98 10.92 -6.47
N VAL A 4 -15.58 9.68 -6.17
CA VAL A 4 -14.22 9.18 -6.45
C VAL A 4 -13.86 9.40 -7.93
N GLU A 5 -14.88 9.41 -8.80
CA GLU A 5 -14.74 9.69 -10.23
C GLU A 5 -14.37 11.14 -10.57
N GLU A 6 -14.41 12.07 -9.62
CA GLU A 6 -13.94 13.45 -9.77
C GLU A 6 -12.45 13.62 -9.46
N ILE A 7 -11.79 12.61 -8.89
CA ILE A 7 -10.35 12.62 -8.58
C ILE A 7 -9.56 12.28 -9.84
N SER A 8 -8.68 13.16 -10.32
CA SER A 8 -7.91 12.89 -11.55
C SER A 8 -7.15 11.56 -11.49
N LEU A 9 -7.03 10.86 -12.64
CA LEU A 9 -6.32 9.58 -12.70
C LEU A 9 -4.88 9.67 -12.13
N PRO A 10 -4.07 10.71 -12.43
CA PRO A 10 -2.75 10.84 -11.82
C PRO A 10 -2.80 10.93 -10.30
N LEU A 11 -3.77 11.65 -9.72
CA LEU A 11 -3.91 11.72 -8.27
C LEU A 11 -4.40 10.40 -7.67
N LEU A 12 -5.31 9.70 -8.35
CA LEU A 12 -5.77 8.37 -7.95
C LEU A 12 -4.61 7.36 -7.91
N THR A 13 -3.77 7.33 -8.95
CA THR A 13 -2.57 6.47 -9.00
C THR A 13 -1.62 6.81 -7.85
N LYS A 14 -1.30 8.10 -7.64
CA LYS A 14 -0.48 8.54 -6.51
C LYS A 14 -0.99 8.06 -5.15
N MET A 15 -2.27 8.28 -4.88
CA MET A 15 -2.87 7.94 -3.58
C MET A 15 -3.03 6.44 -3.37
N SER A 16 -3.38 5.69 -4.41
CA SER A 16 -3.47 4.23 -4.32
C SER A 16 -2.10 3.55 -4.23
N SER A 17 -1.04 4.16 -4.79
CA SER A 17 0.36 3.73 -4.55
C SER A 17 0.79 3.96 -3.10
N GLU A 18 0.52 5.14 -2.51
CA GLU A 18 0.78 5.41 -1.08
C GLU A 18 0.04 4.42 -0.18
N ARG A 19 -1.25 4.20 -0.44
CA ARG A 19 -2.07 3.22 0.27
C ARG A 19 -1.47 1.82 0.16
N THR A 20 -1.05 1.41 -1.03
CA THR A 20 -0.42 0.10 -1.24
C THR A 20 0.84 -0.03 -0.38
N LEU A 21 1.76 0.94 -0.44
CA LEU A 21 2.99 0.92 0.38
C LEU A 21 2.69 0.83 1.88
N ALA A 22 1.71 1.59 2.35
CA ALA A 22 1.29 1.56 3.76
C ALA A 22 0.74 0.19 4.17
N VAL A 23 -0.06 -0.46 3.31
CA VAL A 23 -0.57 -1.81 3.57
C VAL A 23 0.54 -2.86 3.53
N GLN A 24 1.52 -2.73 2.62
CA GLN A 24 2.71 -3.59 2.61
C GLN A 24 3.44 -3.48 3.95
N ALA A 25 3.68 -2.25 4.42
CA ALA A 25 4.40 -2.00 5.66
C ALA A 25 3.62 -2.47 6.91
N ALA A 26 2.28 -2.36 6.91
CA ALA A 26 1.44 -2.88 7.98
C ALA A 26 1.36 -4.42 7.99
N LEU A 27 1.31 -5.05 6.82
CA LEU A 27 1.20 -6.50 6.71
C LEU A 27 2.51 -7.20 7.12
N MET A 28 3.68 -6.67 6.73
CA MET A 28 4.96 -7.31 7.08
C MET A 28 5.16 -7.44 8.61
N GLN A 29 4.56 -6.54 9.40
CA GLN A 29 4.56 -6.56 10.87
C GLN A 29 3.58 -7.58 11.48
N GLN A 30 2.80 -8.30 10.67
CA GLN A 30 1.81 -9.29 11.12
C GLN A 30 2.05 -10.67 10.44
N PRO A 31 3.11 -11.41 10.81
CA PRO A 31 3.52 -12.64 10.13
C PRO A 31 2.42 -13.71 10.00
N ASP A 32 1.58 -13.87 11.02
CA ASP A 32 0.47 -14.84 10.99
C ASP A 32 -0.57 -14.50 9.92
N LYS A 33 -0.90 -13.22 9.77
CA LYS A 33 -1.86 -12.75 8.75
C LYS A 33 -1.25 -12.81 7.34
N SER A 34 0.04 -12.51 7.21
CA SER A 34 0.78 -12.69 5.95
C SER A 34 0.79 -14.14 5.51
N LEU A 35 1.07 -15.06 6.44
CA LEU A 35 1.05 -16.50 6.17
C LEU A 35 -0.34 -16.96 5.73
N ALA A 36 -1.39 -16.53 6.44
CA ALA A 36 -2.77 -16.85 6.08
C ALA A 36 -3.13 -16.34 4.68
N LEU A 37 -2.74 -15.11 4.34
CA LEU A 37 -2.97 -14.53 3.01
C LEU A 37 -2.23 -15.33 1.93
N LEU A 38 -0.95 -15.64 2.14
CA LEU A 38 -0.17 -16.42 1.19
C LEU A 38 -0.77 -17.82 1.00
N ALA A 39 -1.13 -18.50 2.09
CA ALA A 39 -1.76 -19.82 2.02
C ALA A 39 -3.09 -19.76 1.24
N TRP A 40 -3.93 -18.76 1.48
CA TRP A 40 -5.16 -18.55 0.72
C TRP A 40 -4.88 -18.33 -0.78
N THR A 41 -3.90 -17.48 -1.13
CA THR A 41 -3.50 -17.24 -2.52
C THR A 41 -3.00 -18.52 -3.19
N LEU A 42 -2.20 -19.32 -2.50
CA LEU A 42 -1.73 -20.62 -3.00
C LEU A 42 -2.88 -21.61 -3.16
N CYS A 43 -3.80 -21.67 -2.21
CA CYS A 43 -4.98 -22.51 -2.28
C CYS A 43 -5.87 -22.15 -3.48
N LEU A 44 -6.05 -20.86 -3.80
CA LEU A 44 -6.77 -20.47 -5.00
C LEU A 44 -6.11 -20.97 -6.29
N ASN A 45 -4.77 -20.99 -6.34
CA ASN A 45 -4.03 -21.48 -7.50
C ASN A 45 -4.06 -23.01 -7.65
N VAL A 46 -4.19 -23.74 -6.55
CA VAL A 46 -4.15 -25.22 -6.54
C VAL A 46 -5.54 -25.85 -6.56
N PHE A 47 -6.51 -25.23 -5.87
CA PHE A 47 -7.87 -25.74 -5.72
C PHE A 47 -8.90 -24.98 -6.58
N GLY A 48 -8.53 -23.85 -7.20
CA GLY A 48 -9.37 -23.12 -8.15
C GLY A 48 -9.39 -23.74 -9.55
N SER A 49 -10.45 -23.47 -10.33
CA SER A 49 -10.62 -24.00 -11.68
C SER A 49 -9.99 -23.09 -12.74
N GLY A 50 -8.69 -23.25 -13.00
CA GLY A 50 -7.93 -22.60 -14.08
C GLY A 50 -6.81 -23.50 -14.61
N ALA A 51 -6.51 -23.44 -15.91
CA ALA A 51 -5.77 -24.47 -16.65
C ALA A 51 -4.30 -24.69 -16.22
N TYR A 52 -3.97 -25.96 -15.94
CA TYR A 52 -2.65 -26.47 -15.55
C TYR A 52 -1.83 -26.90 -16.79
N SER A 53 -0.51 -26.67 -16.83
CA SER A 53 0.48 -27.56 -16.20
C SER A 53 1.76 -26.80 -15.92
N LYS A 54 2.17 -26.68 -14.63
CA LYS A 54 3.57 -26.43 -14.18
C LYS A 54 3.82 -26.99 -12.76
N PRO A 55 5.04 -27.47 -12.43
CA PRO A 55 5.33 -28.11 -11.15
C PRO A 55 5.50 -27.18 -9.93
N ALA A 56 5.59 -25.85 -10.12
CA ALA A 56 5.20 -24.79 -9.19
C ALA A 56 5.30 -23.45 -9.92
N GLN A 57 4.33 -22.54 -9.79
CA GLN A 57 4.44 -21.17 -10.31
C GLN A 57 3.88 -20.14 -9.34
N ILE A 58 4.73 -19.74 -8.40
CA ILE A 58 4.53 -18.56 -7.57
C ILE A 58 5.31 -17.42 -8.23
N SER A 59 4.62 -16.41 -8.75
CA SER A 59 5.24 -15.17 -9.24
C SER A 59 5.11 -14.12 -8.14
N LEU A 60 6.22 -13.67 -7.58
CA LEU A 60 6.25 -12.54 -6.66
C LEU A 60 6.56 -11.28 -7.46
N GLU A 61 5.55 -10.52 -7.82
CA GLU A 61 5.76 -9.25 -8.50
C GLU A 61 5.97 -8.12 -7.47
N CYS A 62 7.23 -7.80 -7.23
CA CYS A 62 7.60 -6.70 -6.34
C CYS A 62 7.54 -5.36 -7.09
N LYS A 63 6.49 -4.57 -6.85
CA LYS A 63 6.25 -3.28 -7.51
C LYS A 63 6.93 -2.07 -6.85
N HIS A 64 7.91 -2.27 -5.94
CA HIS A 64 8.54 -1.17 -5.21
C HIS A 64 9.04 -0.03 -6.10
N TYR A 65 9.61 -0.32 -7.27
CA TYR A 65 10.09 0.72 -8.18
C TYR A 65 8.95 1.62 -8.68
N SER A 66 7.87 1.05 -9.21
CA SER A 66 6.72 1.83 -9.68
C SER A 66 6.00 2.53 -8.52
N LEU A 67 5.82 1.83 -7.39
CA LEU A 67 5.16 2.39 -6.21
C LEU A 67 5.92 3.61 -5.67
N THR A 68 7.24 3.54 -5.54
CA THR A 68 8.05 4.69 -5.06
C THR A 68 8.23 5.80 -6.09
N SER A 69 8.12 5.50 -7.39
CA SER A 69 8.08 6.52 -8.44
C SER A 69 6.77 7.31 -8.43
N ASP A 70 5.66 6.63 -8.11
CA ASP A 70 4.32 7.22 -8.15
C ASP A 70 3.92 7.87 -6.81
N ALA A 71 4.31 7.29 -5.68
CA ALA A 71 4.00 7.80 -4.35
C ALA A 71 4.59 9.22 -4.13
N PRO A 72 3.82 10.23 -3.69
CA PRO A 72 4.33 11.56 -3.39
C PRO A 72 5.50 11.59 -2.40
N SER A 73 5.47 10.74 -1.38
CA SER A 73 6.57 10.61 -0.41
C SER A 73 7.74 9.77 -0.95
N GLY A 74 7.48 8.96 -1.98
CA GLY A 74 8.47 8.16 -2.69
C GLY A 74 9.33 7.31 -1.77
N LYS A 75 10.66 7.48 -1.86
CA LYS A 75 11.63 6.76 -1.03
C LYS A 75 11.86 7.39 0.35
N GLU A 76 11.35 8.59 0.58
CA GLU A 76 11.47 9.30 1.86
C GLU A 76 10.24 9.05 2.76
N GLY A 77 9.23 8.33 2.24
CA GLY A 77 8.02 7.99 3.00
C GLY A 77 8.29 6.99 4.12
N ALA A 78 7.59 7.17 5.25
CA ALA A 78 7.72 6.31 6.43
C ALA A 78 7.48 4.82 6.11
N ALA A 79 6.51 4.51 5.26
CA ALA A 79 6.21 3.15 4.82
C ALA A 79 7.40 2.52 4.07
N PHE A 80 7.99 3.24 3.11
CA PHE A 80 9.14 2.72 2.36
C PHE A 80 10.39 2.57 3.24
N MET A 81 10.66 3.55 4.10
CA MET A 81 11.79 3.47 5.04
C MET A 81 11.65 2.27 5.98
N ALA A 82 10.45 2.03 6.54
CA ALA A 82 10.18 0.87 7.37
C ALA A 82 10.41 -0.44 6.60
N MET A 83 9.89 -0.54 5.36
CA MET A 83 10.09 -1.71 4.49
C MET A 83 11.58 -1.96 4.21
N MET A 84 12.37 -0.91 3.96
CA MET A 84 13.80 -1.05 3.68
C MET A 84 14.63 -1.37 4.92
N ALA A 85 14.26 -0.82 6.09
CA ALA A 85 14.88 -1.19 7.37
C ALA A 85 14.66 -2.68 7.65
N GLU A 86 13.42 -3.17 7.47
CA GLU A 86 13.09 -4.58 7.66
C GLU A 86 13.77 -5.47 6.63
N LYS A 87 13.83 -5.04 5.36
CA LYS A 87 14.60 -5.74 4.33
C LYS A 87 16.07 -5.92 4.73
N SER A 88 16.71 -4.86 5.23
CA SER A 88 18.11 -4.91 5.66
C SER A 88 18.30 -5.83 6.86
N ARG A 89 17.40 -5.76 7.84
CA ARG A 89 17.41 -6.65 9.02
C ARG A 89 17.29 -8.11 8.59
N LEU A 90 16.32 -8.43 7.73
CA LEU A 90 16.08 -9.77 7.22
C LEU A 90 17.23 -10.29 6.33
N ALA A 91 17.81 -9.42 5.51
CA ALA A 91 18.95 -9.77 4.68
C ALA A 91 20.17 -10.21 5.51
N ALA A 92 20.37 -9.62 6.69
CA ALA A 92 21.43 -10.02 7.61
C ALA A 92 21.20 -11.39 8.28
N LEU A 93 19.97 -11.92 8.24
CA LEU A 93 19.63 -13.26 8.76
C LEU A 93 19.77 -14.36 7.71
N LEU A 94 20.02 -13.99 6.44
CA LEU A 94 20.17 -14.97 5.37
C LEU A 94 21.51 -15.71 5.51
N PRO A 95 21.52 -17.06 5.48
CA PRO A 95 22.76 -17.83 5.59
C PRO A 95 23.72 -17.56 4.44
N GLU A 96 25.01 -17.80 4.65
CA GLU A 96 25.97 -17.75 3.55
C GLU A 96 25.59 -18.75 2.44
N GLY A 97 25.72 -18.33 1.18
CA GLY A 97 25.40 -19.19 0.03
C GLY A 97 23.90 -19.41 -0.25
N TRP A 98 23.00 -18.76 0.50
CA TRP A 98 21.55 -18.98 0.40
C TRP A 98 20.96 -18.85 -1.01
N SER A 99 21.54 -17.96 -1.83
CA SER A 99 21.08 -17.71 -3.19
C SER A 99 21.44 -18.84 -4.18
N ARG A 100 22.32 -19.76 -3.78
CA ARG A 100 22.80 -20.89 -4.61
C ARG A 100 22.39 -22.25 -4.06
N ASP A 101 22.08 -22.32 -2.76
CA ASP A 101 21.69 -23.56 -2.08
C ASP A 101 20.44 -23.34 -1.23
N MET A 102 19.31 -23.90 -1.69
CA MET A 102 18.03 -23.83 -1.01
C MET A 102 18.02 -24.58 0.33
N THR A 103 18.89 -25.57 0.53
CA THR A 103 18.92 -26.35 1.78
C THR A 103 19.33 -25.51 2.99
N THR A 104 20.00 -24.37 2.75
CA THR A 104 20.31 -23.36 3.78
C THR A 104 19.05 -22.81 4.46
N PHE A 105 17.89 -22.80 3.80
CA PHE A 105 16.63 -22.40 4.42
C PHE A 105 16.07 -23.48 5.37
N LEU A 106 16.47 -24.74 5.23
CA LEU A 106 16.03 -25.83 6.10
C LEU A 106 16.65 -25.75 7.50
N SER A 107 17.76 -25.02 7.65
CA SER A 107 18.42 -24.79 8.95
C SER A 107 17.96 -23.52 9.65
N LEU A 108 17.13 -22.68 9.01
CA LEU A 108 16.57 -21.48 9.62
C LEU A 108 15.52 -21.85 10.67
N SER A 109 15.44 -21.03 11.72
CA SER A 109 14.35 -21.16 12.68
C SER A 109 13.01 -20.84 12.01
N GLN A 110 11.93 -21.41 12.53
CA GLN A 110 10.58 -21.16 12.03
C GLN A 110 10.23 -19.66 12.09
N GLU A 111 10.65 -18.96 13.14
CA GLU A 111 10.43 -17.52 13.31
C GLU A 111 11.09 -16.69 12.20
N VAL A 112 12.34 -17.02 11.84
CA VAL A 112 13.06 -16.33 10.76
C VAL A 112 12.41 -16.61 9.41
N LEU A 113 12.04 -17.87 9.14
CA LEU A 113 11.33 -18.25 7.93
C LEU A 113 10.00 -17.51 7.79
N LEU A 114 9.21 -17.42 8.87
CA LEU A 114 7.95 -16.69 8.88
C LEU A 114 8.14 -15.19 8.66
N SER A 115 9.19 -14.60 9.23
CA SER A 115 9.50 -13.18 9.02
C SER A 115 9.87 -12.89 7.56
N LEU A 116 10.73 -13.74 6.95
CA LEU A 116 11.10 -13.65 5.54
C LEU A 116 9.89 -13.83 4.62
N LEU A 117 9.05 -14.82 4.92
CA LEU A 117 7.82 -15.09 4.18
C LEU A 117 6.85 -13.91 4.28
N SER A 118 6.65 -13.37 5.49
CA SER A 118 5.81 -12.20 5.73
C SER A 118 6.25 -11.01 4.89
N PHE A 119 7.54 -10.70 4.90
CA PHE A 119 8.10 -9.61 4.11
C PHE A 119 7.89 -9.82 2.61
N CYS A 120 8.18 -11.03 2.10
CA CYS A 120 7.95 -11.35 0.70
C CYS A 120 6.48 -11.20 0.31
N THR A 121 5.55 -11.77 1.08
CA THR A 121 4.10 -11.66 0.84
C THR A 121 3.65 -10.21 0.84
N ALA A 122 4.10 -9.40 1.80
CA ALA A 122 3.83 -7.97 1.82
C ALA A 122 4.32 -7.27 0.53
N CYS A 123 5.57 -7.50 0.09
CA CYS A 123 6.12 -6.91 -1.14
C CYS A 123 5.33 -7.26 -2.41
N SER A 124 4.58 -8.38 -2.40
CA SER A 124 3.76 -8.82 -3.52
C SER A 124 2.41 -8.10 -3.66
N LEU A 125 1.97 -7.38 -2.63
CA LEU A 125 0.69 -6.69 -2.67
C LEU A 125 0.71 -5.55 -3.70
N ASN A 126 -0.36 -5.44 -4.47
CA ASN A 126 -0.60 -4.32 -5.35
C ASN A 126 -2.08 -3.90 -5.27
N GLY A 127 -2.34 -2.68 -4.80
CA GLY A 127 -3.68 -2.12 -4.69
C GLY A 127 -3.91 -0.89 -5.56
N VAL A 128 -3.00 -0.58 -6.48
CA VAL A 128 -3.10 0.61 -7.35
C VAL A 128 -4.39 0.55 -8.16
N GLN A 129 -5.18 1.61 -8.06
CA GLN A 129 -6.46 1.72 -8.73
C GLN A 129 -6.30 2.37 -10.10
N THR A 130 -7.08 1.88 -11.05
CA THR A 130 -7.10 2.29 -12.45
C THR A 130 -8.46 2.88 -12.81
N ARG A 131 -8.55 3.51 -13.99
CA ARG A 131 -9.83 3.93 -14.57
C ARG A 131 -10.15 3.10 -15.80
N GLU A 132 -11.30 2.45 -15.78
CA GLU A 132 -11.81 1.65 -16.89
C GLU A 132 -13.20 2.16 -17.26
N CYS A 133 -13.39 2.55 -18.51
CA CYS A 133 -14.66 3.09 -19.02
C CYS A 133 -15.26 4.24 -18.18
N GLY A 134 -14.42 5.08 -17.56
CA GLY A 134 -14.85 6.20 -16.73
C GLY A 134 -15.16 5.84 -15.27
N HIS A 135 -14.94 4.59 -14.86
CA HIS A 135 -15.13 4.12 -13.49
C HIS A 135 -13.80 3.76 -12.83
N THR A 136 -13.70 4.05 -11.54
CA THR A 136 -12.56 3.70 -10.71
C THR A 136 -12.65 2.22 -10.31
N SER A 137 -11.58 1.45 -10.54
CA SER A 137 -11.54 0.03 -10.17
C SER A 137 -11.65 -0.16 -8.66
N ARG A 138 -12.27 -1.27 -8.22
CA ARG A 138 -12.27 -1.63 -6.79
C ARG A 138 -10.86 -2.05 -6.38
N SER A 139 -10.41 -1.59 -5.22
CA SER A 139 -9.11 -2.03 -4.73
C SER A 139 -9.21 -3.44 -4.16
N PRO A 140 -8.29 -4.36 -4.51
CA PRO A 140 -8.22 -5.67 -3.89
C PRO A 140 -7.81 -5.62 -2.41
N LEU A 141 -7.36 -4.45 -1.90
CA LEU A 141 -6.88 -4.28 -0.53
C LEU A 141 -8.01 -4.07 0.50
N ASP A 142 -9.23 -3.69 0.07
CA ASP A 142 -10.30 -3.27 1.00
C ASP A 142 -10.60 -4.31 2.09
N THR A 143 -10.73 -5.59 1.70
CA THR A 143 -10.97 -6.70 2.65
C THR A 143 -9.74 -6.98 3.52
N LEU A 144 -8.54 -6.93 2.93
CA LEU A 144 -7.29 -7.19 3.64
C LEU A 144 -7.04 -6.13 4.71
N GLU A 145 -7.25 -4.86 4.40
CA GLU A 145 -7.08 -3.74 5.34
C GLU A 145 -7.95 -3.90 6.57
N THR A 146 -9.21 -4.28 6.38
CA THR A 146 -10.12 -4.58 7.49
C THR A 146 -9.59 -5.73 8.34
N ALA A 147 -9.14 -6.83 7.70
CA ALA A 147 -8.62 -8.01 8.40
C ALA A 147 -7.33 -7.73 9.18
N ILE A 148 -6.46 -6.84 8.69
CA ILE A 148 -5.19 -6.48 9.36
C ILE A 148 -5.32 -5.32 10.34
N GLY A 149 -6.52 -4.71 10.48
CA GLY A 149 -6.73 -3.54 11.34
C GLY A 149 -5.99 -2.30 10.84
N PHE A 150 -5.89 -2.13 9.52
CA PHE A 150 -5.10 -1.08 8.90
C PHE A 150 -5.76 0.30 9.02
N HIS A 151 -4.96 1.30 9.38
CA HIS A 151 -5.34 2.71 9.30
C HIS A 151 -4.26 3.53 8.58
N MET A 152 -4.64 4.19 7.49
CA MET A 152 -3.69 4.97 6.66
C MET A 152 -2.97 6.08 7.45
N ARG A 153 -3.62 6.64 8.47
CA ARG A 153 -3.06 7.71 9.33
C ARG A 153 -1.80 7.32 10.08
N ASP A 154 -1.56 6.03 10.28
CA ASP A 154 -0.37 5.53 10.98
C ASP A 154 0.87 5.59 10.08
N TRP A 155 0.66 5.75 8.76
CA TRP A 155 1.70 5.68 7.75
C TRP A 155 1.85 6.96 6.94
N TRP A 156 0.78 7.75 6.83
CA TRP A 156 0.75 8.91 5.95
C TRP A 156 -0.23 9.98 6.43
N GLN A 157 0.13 11.25 6.23
CA GLN A 157 -0.71 12.41 6.50
C GLN A 157 -0.79 13.33 5.28
N PRO A 158 -1.98 13.87 4.96
CA PRO A 158 -2.14 14.77 3.83
C PRO A 158 -1.54 16.15 4.15
N THR A 159 -0.85 16.72 3.16
CA THR A 159 -0.29 18.08 3.16
C THR A 159 -0.71 18.80 1.86
N LYS A 160 -0.49 20.10 1.75
CA LYS A 160 -0.63 20.88 0.51
C LYS A 160 0.28 20.33 -0.56
N ALA A 161 1.51 19.98 -0.18
CA ALA A 161 2.49 19.49 -1.14
C ALA A 161 2.10 18.12 -1.72
N ASN A 162 1.62 17.19 -0.88
CA ASN A 162 1.40 15.80 -1.27
C ASN A 162 -0.06 15.45 -1.68
N PHE A 163 -1.05 16.28 -1.31
CA PHE A 163 -2.47 15.96 -1.52
C PHE A 163 -3.36 17.18 -1.78
N PHE A 164 -3.51 18.09 -0.81
CA PHE A 164 -4.49 19.19 -0.94
C PHE A 164 -4.16 20.15 -2.08
N GLY A 165 -2.88 20.31 -2.40
CA GLY A 165 -2.42 21.06 -3.58
C GLY A 165 -2.84 20.43 -4.91
N HIS A 166 -3.24 19.17 -4.95
CA HIS A 166 -3.75 18.50 -6.15
C HIS A 166 -5.28 18.57 -6.28
N LEU A 167 -5.98 18.99 -5.22
CA LEU A 167 -7.44 19.10 -5.21
C LEU A 167 -7.91 20.48 -5.71
N LYS A 168 -9.11 20.50 -6.30
CA LYS A 168 -9.85 21.74 -6.53
C LYS A 168 -10.37 22.27 -5.19
N LYS A 169 -10.52 23.59 -5.07
CA LYS A 169 -11.01 24.23 -3.82
C LYS A 169 -12.31 23.61 -3.26
N PRO A 170 -13.35 23.31 -4.09
CA PRO A 170 -14.54 22.63 -3.57
C PRO A 170 -14.27 21.23 -3.00
N GLN A 171 -13.29 20.51 -3.53
CA GLN A 171 -12.90 19.19 -3.05
C GLN A 171 -12.17 19.27 -1.70
N ILE A 172 -11.35 20.32 -1.49
CA ILE A 172 -10.71 20.61 -0.19
C ILE A 172 -11.79 20.87 0.88
N ILE A 173 -12.75 21.74 0.57
CA ILE A 173 -13.87 22.06 1.48
C ILE A 173 -14.70 20.80 1.78
N ALA A 174 -14.96 19.96 0.77
CA ALA A 174 -15.67 18.70 0.95
C ALA A 174 -14.88 17.70 1.81
N ALA A 175 -13.55 17.65 1.67
CA ALA A 175 -12.68 16.81 2.50
C ALA A 175 -12.70 17.26 3.97
N LEU A 176 -12.57 18.57 4.23
CA LEU A 176 -12.67 19.14 5.58
C LEU A 176 -14.02 18.84 6.24
N ASN A 177 -15.13 19.04 5.52
CA ASN A 177 -16.46 18.68 6.02
C ASN A 177 -16.58 17.16 6.28
N GLY A 178 -16.04 16.33 5.41
CA GLY A 178 -16.03 14.87 5.57
C GLY A 178 -15.23 14.41 6.80
N ALA A 179 -14.20 15.18 7.19
CA ALA A 179 -13.44 14.96 8.42
C ALA A 179 -14.11 15.55 9.68
N GLY A 180 -15.29 16.16 9.56
CA GLY A 180 -15.99 16.81 10.67
C GLY A 180 -15.48 18.22 11.00
N LEU A 181 -14.56 18.77 10.21
CA LEU A 181 -13.95 20.09 10.40
C LEU A 181 -14.76 21.19 9.70
N SER A 182 -16.04 21.32 10.05
CA SER A 182 -16.98 22.23 9.38
C SER A 182 -16.61 23.72 9.54
N GLY A 183 -15.97 24.10 10.65
CA GLY A 183 -15.42 25.45 10.85
C GLY A 183 -14.33 25.78 9.84
N ALA A 184 -13.30 24.93 9.78
CA ALA A 184 -12.19 25.06 8.81
C ALA A 184 -12.69 25.03 7.36
N ALA A 185 -13.73 24.24 7.06
CA ALA A 185 -14.36 24.21 5.75
C ALA A 185 -14.99 25.56 5.36
N ARG A 186 -15.69 26.22 6.29
CA ARG A 186 -16.29 27.56 6.07
C ARG A 186 -15.24 28.66 5.91
N ASP A 187 -14.13 28.54 6.61
CA ASP A 187 -13.01 29.48 6.45
C ASP A 187 -12.34 29.29 5.08
N ALA A 188 -12.12 28.04 4.67
CA ALA A 188 -11.59 27.69 3.36
C ALA A 188 -12.46 28.20 2.19
N GLU A 189 -13.79 28.33 2.34
CA GLU A 189 -14.68 28.93 1.32
C GLU A 189 -14.28 30.36 0.94
N LYS A 190 -13.70 31.13 1.88
CA LYS A 190 -13.33 32.54 1.66
C LYS A 190 -11.87 32.72 1.22
N MET A 191 -11.06 31.66 1.28
CA MET A 191 -9.63 31.68 0.97
C MET A 191 -9.33 31.50 -0.53
N LYS A 192 -8.14 31.86 -1.00
CA LYS A 192 -7.66 31.41 -2.30
C LYS A 192 -7.34 29.91 -2.23
N LYS A 193 -7.32 29.21 -3.37
CA LYS A 193 -7.10 27.75 -3.42
C LYS A 193 -5.77 27.33 -2.75
N GLY A 194 -4.71 28.12 -2.90
CA GLY A 194 -3.42 27.85 -2.29
C GLY A 194 -3.48 27.88 -0.76
N ASP A 195 -4.09 28.94 -0.21
CA ASP A 195 -4.23 29.14 1.22
C ASP A 195 -5.21 28.12 1.83
N ALA A 196 -6.30 27.79 1.12
CA ALA A 196 -7.22 26.74 1.52
C ALA A 196 -6.55 25.36 1.60
N ALA A 197 -5.59 25.09 0.71
CA ALA A 197 -4.84 23.83 0.73
C ALA A 197 -3.83 23.77 1.89
N GLU A 198 -3.23 24.90 2.25
CA GLU A 198 -2.34 25.04 3.41
C GLU A 198 -3.10 24.95 4.73
N HIS A 199 -4.29 25.56 4.78
CA HIS A 199 -5.17 25.51 5.94
C HIS A 199 -5.75 24.11 6.20
N ALA A 200 -5.78 23.25 5.18
CA ALA A 200 -6.34 21.91 5.30
C ALA A 200 -5.34 20.86 5.82
N GLU A 201 -4.04 21.20 5.84
CA GLU A 201 -3.00 20.40 6.53
C GLU A 201 -3.20 20.41 8.04
#